data_AF-A0ABD4Q7E9-F1
#
_entry.id   AF-A0ABD4Q7E9-F1
#
_cell.length_a   1.000
_cell.length_b   1.000
_cell.length_c   1.000
_cell.angle_alpha   90.00
_cell.angle_beta   90.00
_cell.angle_gamma   90.00
#
_symmetry.space_group_name_H-M   'P 1'
#
loop_
_entity.id
_entity.type
_entity.pdbx_description
1 polymer ?
#
loop_
_entity_poly.entity_id
_entity_poly.type
_entity_poly.pdbx_seq_one_letter_code
_entity_poly.pdbx_strand_id
1 'polypeptide(L)'
;LGDETEEFLQYIDTEYPKKLSNRALSSFDKNKERDLAIIALLLASGVRLSEAVNLDLKDINLKMMVIEVTRKGGKRDSVNVAAFAKPYLE
;
A
#
# COMPACT_ATOMS: atom_id res chain seq x y z
N LEU A 1 -0.59 -9.81 -14.35
CA LEU A 1 -0.93 -8.71 -13.43
C LEU A 1 -0.35 -8.93 -12.03
N GLY A 2 -0.38 -10.15 -11.48
CA GLY A 2 0.29 -10.46 -10.19
C GLY A 2 1.80 -10.29 -10.25
N ASP A 3 2.45 -10.93 -11.23
CA ASP A 3 3.92 -10.99 -11.33
C ASP A 3 4.58 -9.59 -11.41
N GLU A 4 4.12 -8.71 -12.29
CA GLU A 4 4.66 -7.35 -12.42
C GLU A 4 4.47 -6.50 -11.15
N THR A 5 3.39 -6.74 -10.39
CA THR A 5 3.10 -6.01 -9.16
C THR A 5 4.06 -6.41 -8.04
N GLU A 6 4.30 -7.72 -7.91
CA GLU A 6 5.24 -8.27 -6.93
C GLU A 6 6.68 -7.87 -7.27
N GLU A 7 7.07 -7.96 -8.55
CA GLU A 7 8.36 -7.48 -9.04
C GLU A 7 8.58 -5.99 -8.74
N PHE A 8 7.54 -5.16 -8.91
CA PHE A 8 7.64 -3.72 -8.62
C PHE A 8 7.84 -3.45 -7.12
N LEU A 9 7.09 -4.13 -6.26
CA LEU A 9 7.26 -4.02 -4.80
C LEU A 9 8.64 -4.50 -4.36
N GLN A 10 9.11 -5.62 -4.90
CA GLN A 10 10.44 -6.14 -4.66
C GLN A 10 11.52 -5.16 -5.13
N TYR A 11 11.36 -4.55 -6.30
CA TYR A 11 12.28 -3.53 -6.81
C TYR A 11 12.40 -2.34 -5.85
N ILE A 12 11.28 -1.83 -5.31
CA ILE A 12 11.29 -0.74 -4.33
C ILE A 12 12.02 -1.19 -3.06
N ASP A 13 11.75 -2.41 -2.61
CA ASP A 13 12.30 -2.96 -1.36
C ASP A 13 13.81 -3.18 -1.43
N THR A 14 14.34 -3.66 -2.57
CA THR A 14 15.71 -4.17 -2.68
C THR A 14 16.61 -3.40 -3.63
N GLU A 15 16.14 -3.01 -4.81
CA GLU A 15 16.97 -2.45 -5.88
C GLU A 15 17.01 -0.92 -5.87
N TYR A 16 15.89 -0.27 -5.57
CA TYR A 16 15.81 1.19 -5.45
C TYR A 16 16.79 1.79 -4.41
N PRO A 17 16.96 1.21 -3.20
CA PRO A 17 17.84 1.78 -2.17
C PRO A 17 19.30 1.86 -2.62
N LYS A 18 19.74 0.90 -3.45
CA LYS A 18 21.10 0.84 -4.01
C LYS A 18 21.41 2.02 -4.94
N LYS A 19 20.39 2.70 -5.45
CA LYS A 19 20.51 3.85 -6.37
C LYS A 19 20.44 5.20 -5.63
N LEU A 20 20.24 5.19 -4.31
CA LEU A 20 20.08 6.40 -3.51
C LEU A 20 21.42 6.94 -3.01
N SER A 21 21.50 8.26 -2.88
CA SER A 21 22.58 8.88 -2.11
C SER A 21 22.42 8.56 -0.61
N ASN A 22 23.49 8.62 0.17
CA ASN A 22 23.45 8.34 1.62
C ASN A 22 22.37 9.15 2.37
N ARG A 23 22.15 10.41 1.97
CA ARG A 23 21.10 11.25 2.56
C ARG A 23 19.70 10.75 2.21
N ALA A 24 19.47 10.38 0.94
CA ALA A 24 18.18 9.86 0.49
C ALA A 24 17.90 8.46 1.06
N LEU A 25 18.92 7.61 1.17
CA LEU A 25 18.83 6.29 1.77
C LEU A 25 18.36 6.38 3.24
N SER A 26 18.93 7.31 4.01
CA SER A 26 18.48 7.52 5.40
C SER A 26 17.00 7.91 5.51
N SER A 27 16.49 8.71 4.56
CA SER A 27 15.06 9.06 4.51
C SER A 27 14.19 7.89 4.02
N PHE A 28 14.70 7.11 3.07
CA PHE A 28 14.04 5.92 2.56
C PHE A 28 13.88 4.89 3.67
N ASP A 29 14.95 4.50 4.36
CA ASP A 29 14.91 3.47 5.41
C ASP A 29 13.92 3.81 6.54
N LYS A 30 13.76 5.10 6.86
CA LYS A 30 12.80 5.57 7.87
C LYS A 30 11.34 5.41 7.46
N ASN A 31 11.04 5.52 6.16
CA ASN A 31 9.68 5.53 5.63
C ASN A 31 9.31 4.23 4.90
N LYS A 32 10.31 3.39 4.59
CA LYS A 32 10.21 2.24 3.70
C LYS A 32 9.02 1.34 4.00
N GLU A 33 8.88 0.92 5.25
CA GLU A 33 7.82 0.01 5.69
C GLU A 33 6.43 0.60 5.43
N ARG A 34 6.21 1.84 5.87
CA ARG A 34 4.96 2.57 5.64
C ARG A 34 4.68 2.76 4.15
N ASP A 35 5.68 3.20 3.40
CA ASP A 35 5.52 3.54 1.99
C ASP A 35 5.24 2.28 1.15
N LEU A 36 5.91 1.16 1.46
CA LEU A 36 5.60 -0.14 0.85
C LEU A 36 4.18 -0.61 1.18
N ALA A 37 3.73 -0.47 2.42
CA ALA A 37 2.36 -0.81 2.83
C ALA A 37 1.31 0.00 2.04
N ILE A 38 1.52 1.32 1.91
CA ILE A 38 0.62 2.21 1.15
C ILE A 38 0.62 1.83 -0.33
N ILE A 39 1.79 1.60 -0.93
CA ILE A 39 1.91 1.23 -2.34
C ILE A 39 1.25 -0.13 -2.60
N ALA A 40 1.50 -1.12 -1.76
CA ALA A 40 0.88 -2.44 -1.84
C ALA A 40 -0.65 -2.35 -1.72
N LEU A 41 -1.16 -1.54 -0.78
CA LEU A 41 -2.60 -1.34 -0.61
C LEU A 41 -3.25 -0.73 -1.86
N LEU A 42 -2.62 0.29 -2.45
CA LEU A 42 -3.11 0.94 -3.67
C LEU A 42 -3.14 -0.05 -4.85
N LEU A 43 -2.07 -0.84 -5.02
CA LEU A 43 -1.97 -1.85 -6.07
C LEU A 43 -2.99 -2.98 -5.88
N ALA A 44 -3.22 -3.40 -4.64
CA ALA A 44 -4.07 -4.55 -4.31
C ALA A 44 -5.57 -4.24 -4.29
N SER A 45 -5.97 -2.98 -4.14
CA SER A 45 -7.38 -2.58 -4.03
C SER A 45 -7.87 -1.71 -5.18
N GLY A 46 -6.96 -1.04 -5.90
CA GLY A 46 -7.31 -0.10 -6.96
C GLY A 46 -8.11 1.12 -6.48
N VAL A 47 -8.11 1.41 -5.17
CA VAL A 47 -8.77 2.59 -4.62
C VAL A 47 -8.07 3.86 -5.09
N ARG A 48 -8.82 4.94 -5.16
CA ARG A 48 -8.28 6.23 -5.58
C ARG A 48 -7.41 6.80 -4.46
N LEU A 49 -6.40 7.58 -4.83
CA LEU A 49 -5.52 8.25 -3.86
C LEU A 49 -6.30 9.05 -2.81
N SER A 50 -7.34 9.77 -3.22
CA SER A 50 -8.20 10.54 -2.29
C SER A 50 -8.97 9.67 -1.30
N GLU A 51 -9.27 8.42 -1.66
CA GLU A 51 -9.95 7.47 -0.77
C GLU A 51 -8.93 6.87 0.21
N ALA A 52 -7.74 6.50 -0.26
CA ALA A 52 -6.66 5.97 0.57
C ALA A 52 -6.16 6.97 1.63
N VAL A 53 -6.08 8.26 1.31
CA VAL A 53 -5.64 9.32 2.25
C VAL A 53 -6.60 9.49 3.44
N ASN A 54 -7.86 9.08 3.30
CA ASN A 54 -8.88 9.19 4.35
C ASN A 54 -9.12 7.87 5.12
N LEU A 55 -8.33 6.82 4.86
CA LEU A 55 -8.45 5.56 5.58
C LEU A 55 -7.87 5.66 6.99
N ASP A 56 -8.62 5.18 7.99
CA ASP A 56 -8.11 4.91 9.31
C ASP A 56 -7.83 3.41 9.51
N LEU A 57 -7.01 3.04 10.50
CA LEU A 57 -6.72 1.63 10.83
C LEU A 57 -7.98 0.81 11.12
N LYS A 58 -9.03 1.44 11.67
CA LYS A 58 -10.32 0.78 11.97
C LYS A 58 -11.08 0.36 10.70
N ASP A 59 -10.78 0.99 9.56
CA ASP A 59 -11.43 0.74 8.28
C ASP A 59 -10.74 -0.42 7.53
N ILE A 60 -9.65 -0.97 8.06
CA ILE A 60 -8.87 -2.05 7.45
C ILE A 60 -9.16 -3.37 8.17
N ASN A 61 -9.74 -4.33 7.45
CA ASN A 61 -9.96 -5.68 7.93
C ASN A 61 -9.01 -6.67 7.24
N LEU A 62 -7.85 -6.91 7.84
CA LEU A 62 -6.82 -7.82 7.32
C LEU A 62 -7.23 -9.30 7.34
N LYS A 63 -8.20 -9.68 8.17
CA LYS A 63 -8.72 -11.07 8.20
C LYS A 63 -9.56 -11.36 6.97
N MET A 64 -10.39 -10.40 6.58
CA MET A 64 -11.26 -10.49 5.40
C MET A 64 -10.59 -9.95 4.13
N MET A 65 -9.43 -9.31 4.25
CA MET A 65 -8.77 -8.55 3.18
C MET A 65 -9.72 -7.55 2.52
N VAL A 66 -10.37 -6.71 3.34
CA VAL A 66 -11.31 -5.68 2.90
C VAL A 66 -10.96 -4.34 3.56
N ILE A 67 -11.11 -3.26 2.82
CA ILE A 67 -11.06 -1.89 3.34
C ILE A 67 -12.41 -1.19 3.15
N GLU A 68 -12.83 -0.41 4.14
CA GLU A 68 -13.98 0.49 4.04
C GLU A 68 -13.52 1.87 3.57
N VAL A 69 -13.99 2.31 2.40
CA VAL A 69 -13.69 3.64 1.87
C VAL A 69 -14.91 4.54 1.88
N THR A 70 -14.68 5.84 2.06
CA THR A 70 -15.72 6.86 1.89
C THR A 70 -15.65 7.43 0.48
N ARG A 71 -16.69 7.17 -0.33
CA ARG A 71 -16.82 7.69 -1.69
C ARG A 71 -17.43 9.09 -1.71
N LYS A 72 -17.41 9.71 -2.90
CA LYS A 72 -18.07 10.99 -3.16
C LYS A 72 -19.54 10.94 -2.70
N GLY A 73 -19.95 11.92 -1.92
CA GLY A 73 -21.31 11.99 -1.34
C GLY A 73 -21.43 11.31 0.04
N GLY A 74 -20.32 10.94 0.67
CA GLY A 74 -20.30 10.42 2.05
C GLY A 74 -20.77 8.97 2.19
N LYS A 75 -20.93 8.24 1.08
CA LYS A 75 -21.30 6.83 1.09
C LYS A 75 -20.10 5.96 1.42
N ARG A 76 -20.27 5.01 2.34
CA ARG A 76 -19.28 3.97 2.61
C ARG A 76 -19.41 2.85 1.58
N ASP A 77 -18.28 2.29 1.18
CA ASP A 77 -18.20 1.14 0.29
C ASP A 77 -17.07 0.21 0.74
N SER A 78 -17.24 -1.09 0.52
CA SER A 78 -16.27 -2.12 0.90
C SER A 78 -15.50 -2.57 -0.33
N VAL A 79 -14.18 -2.45 -0.29
CA VAL A 79 -13.29 -2.80 -1.40
C VAL A 79 -12.39 -3.95 -0.98
N ASN A 80 -12.34 -5.00 -1.81
CA ASN A 80 -11.47 -6.14 -1.60
C ASN A 80 -10.00 -5.75 -1.86
N VAL A 81 -9.11 -6.32 -1.05
CA VAL A 81 -7.66 -6.20 -1.18
C VAL A 81 -7.12 -7.54 -1.65
N ALA A 82 -6.33 -7.56 -2.72
CA ALA A 82 -5.69 -8.77 -3.20
C ALA A 82 -4.74 -9.36 -2.13
N ALA A 83 -4.72 -10.70 -2.05
CA ALA A 83 -4.01 -11.43 -0.99
C ALA A 83 -2.49 -11.17 -0.95
N PHE A 84 -1.87 -10.82 -2.08
CA PHE A 84 -0.43 -10.55 -2.15
C PHE A 84 0.00 -9.36 -1.28
N ALA A 85 -0.90 -8.42 -0.98
CA ALA A 85 -0.55 -7.26 -0.15
C ALA A 85 -0.49 -7.59 1.35
N LYS A 86 -0.99 -8.76 1.76
CA LYS A 86 -1.07 -9.15 3.17
C LYS A 86 0.27 -9.05 3.92
N PRO A 87 1.42 -9.54 3.39
CA PRO A 87 2.70 -9.44 4.08
C PRO A 87 3.21 -8.01 4.28
N TYR A 88 2.65 -7.03 3.54
CA TYR A 88 3.01 -5.61 3.67
C TYR A 88 2.08 -4.87 4.63
N LEU A 89 1.01 -5.51 5.11
CA LEU A 89 -0.01 -4.90 5.96
C LEU A 89 -0.09 -5.50 7.37
N GLU A 90 0.61 -6.62 7.63
CA GLU A 90 0.73 -7.30 8.93
C GLU A 90 2.03 -6.94 9.65
#